data_AF-G2Y9C8-F1
#
_entry.id   AF-G2Y9C8-F1
#
_cell.length_a   1.000
_cell.length_b   1.000
_cell.length_c   1.000
_cell.angle_alpha   90.00
_cell.angle_beta   90.00
_cell.angle_gamma   90.00
#
_symmetry.space_group_name_H-M   'P 1'
#
loop_
_entity.id
_entity.type
_entity.pdbx_description
1 polymer ?
#
loop_
_entity_poly.entity_id
_entity_poly.type
_entity_poly.pdbx_seq_one_letter_code
_entity_poly.pdbx_strand_id
1 'polypeptide(L)'
;MRPRFPIRRIPLLRPFRPPNTSSPRFFTQSLKPGFSQSLTRTTFRRPTPRPQFPYLSSTHRKPAVVRYVSTETKNWLKSEFIKAGKYIIFIYVGVNLFLFVAWGVHQEWLNHQFPSPGEWRWRTRVIYRMTMDNEEGEEGLERLIPVNWQNLGIGYRELLERLEDPKLDGKDIEEQDEGGILVPGVGKAGYDITKKSEEWRRGYYGVLMGAANTAEHLDDWVNDTTRDIWFPKNQMRGPSNPKPKPIKVGSPPPPKEENCEKAYDPPEKFYMRILTTKGFTEKQRVDAALAYAAWLDFKKTPEAAMEMYKWAIDISTSSDPSSSSIDPNTHTLNIDAGPPSENLLNTSTALAIHHATHSNISKSLPIFLSILRARKSLPAPQQHMIDTLTVDDEEPPMWKTVWNFLKETLAPPGYPPAPSDGTSSPLRNPKELCEEAILMTYIGEILYTSNTDIKSKEDGLAWTREAVDISEVELKKRRALDKESKKVCKSCLEVGLGNWQKMVRNLAEDEKMNKNNGENAKRGWLGFGGKLETTGRWEAEEGVVSDRIRRAKDVLPERRIGEVEDRRPPPPSTGGKTW
;
A
#
# COMPACT_ATOMS: atom_id res chain seq x y z
N MET A 1 68.19 -1.79 -19.17
CA MET A 1 68.23 -2.18 -20.58
C MET A 1 66.82 -2.08 -21.16
N ARG A 2 66.61 -1.26 -22.19
CA ARG A 2 65.31 -1.01 -22.83
C ARG A 2 65.11 -1.95 -24.02
N PRO A 3 63.93 -2.57 -24.21
CA PRO A 3 63.49 -3.01 -25.53
C PRO A 3 62.72 -1.89 -26.23
N ARG A 4 63.21 -1.50 -27.41
CA ARG A 4 62.54 -0.58 -28.36
C ARG A 4 61.46 -1.35 -29.11
N PHE A 5 60.21 -0.88 -29.08
CA PHE A 5 59.16 -1.36 -29.97
C PHE A 5 59.08 -0.50 -31.25
N PRO A 6 58.81 -1.11 -32.43
CA PRO A 6 58.77 -0.41 -33.71
C PRO A 6 57.51 0.44 -33.87
N ILE A 7 57.72 1.69 -34.30
CA ILE A 7 56.71 2.67 -34.71
C ILE A 7 55.98 2.13 -35.95
N ARG A 8 54.71 1.76 -35.81
CA ARG A 8 53.81 1.47 -36.95
C ARG A 8 53.19 2.77 -37.46
N ARG A 9 53.24 2.94 -38.78
CA ARG A 9 52.72 4.06 -39.57
C ARG A 9 51.22 4.28 -39.33
N ILE A 10 50.87 5.54 -39.12
CA ILE A 10 49.52 6.10 -39.15
C ILE A 10 49.00 6.03 -40.59
N PRO A 11 47.88 5.35 -40.90
CA PRO A 11 47.18 5.59 -42.16
C PRO A 11 46.38 6.89 -42.04
N LEU A 12 46.68 7.82 -42.95
CA LEU A 12 46.04 9.13 -43.09
C LEU A 12 44.51 9.02 -43.16
N LEU A 13 43.84 9.68 -42.22
CA LEU A 13 42.41 9.96 -42.18
C LEU A 13 42.03 10.76 -43.44
N ARG A 14 41.27 10.14 -44.35
CA ARG A 14 40.56 10.88 -45.41
C ARG A 14 39.30 11.54 -44.81
N PRO A 15 39.00 12.80 -45.14
CA PRO A 15 37.79 13.47 -44.68
C PRO A 15 36.53 12.77 -45.22
N PHE A 16 35.56 12.57 -44.33
CA PHE A 16 34.21 12.14 -44.65
C PHE A 16 33.55 13.14 -45.61
N ARG A 17 33.25 12.68 -46.83
CA ARG A 17 32.47 13.42 -47.82
C ARG A 17 30.99 13.32 -47.45
N PRO A 18 30.24 14.43 -47.40
CA PRO A 18 28.83 14.41 -46.99
C PRO A 18 27.95 13.72 -48.05
N PRO A 19 26.86 13.04 -47.63
CA PRO A 19 25.89 12.46 -48.54
C PRO A 19 25.10 13.58 -49.23
N ASN A 20 25.08 13.52 -50.57
CA ASN A 20 24.28 14.41 -51.39
C ASN A 20 22.80 14.27 -51.03
N THR A 21 22.21 15.41 -50.71
CA THR A 21 20.80 15.65 -50.43
C THR A 21 19.97 15.50 -51.71
N SER A 22 19.20 14.42 -51.81
CA SER A 22 17.99 14.38 -52.64
C SER A 22 16.80 14.06 -51.73
N SER A 23 16.16 15.14 -51.28
CA SER A 23 14.87 15.07 -50.60
C SER A 23 13.82 14.38 -51.48
N PRO A 24 13.11 13.35 -51.00
CA PRO A 24 11.83 13.00 -51.59
C PRO A 24 10.78 13.97 -51.04
N ARG A 25 10.21 14.78 -51.93
CA ARG A 25 9.02 15.59 -51.58
C ARG A 25 7.85 14.64 -51.28
N PHE A 26 7.24 14.90 -50.13
CA PHE A 26 5.92 14.43 -49.72
C PHE A 26 4.89 14.66 -50.83
N PHE A 27 4.19 13.60 -51.23
CA PHE A 27 2.89 13.70 -51.90
C PHE A 27 1.89 12.83 -51.14
N THR A 28 1.04 13.55 -50.43
CA THR A 28 -0.35 13.26 -50.07
C THR A 28 -0.99 12.05 -50.79
N GLN A 29 -1.35 11.02 -50.01
CA GLN A 29 -2.49 10.16 -50.34
C GLN A 29 -3.44 10.15 -49.15
N SER A 30 -4.50 10.96 -49.24
CA SER A 30 -5.71 10.79 -48.45
C SER A 30 -6.52 9.64 -49.05
N LEU A 31 -6.74 8.60 -48.26
CA LEU A 31 -7.81 7.63 -48.48
C LEU A 31 -9.15 8.28 -48.07
N LYS A 32 -10.09 8.31 -49.05
CA LYS A 32 -11.58 8.17 -49.06
C LYS A 32 -12.37 8.19 -47.71
N PRO A 33 -13.73 8.35 -47.70
CA PRO A 33 -14.71 8.30 -48.81
C PRO A 33 -15.84 9.38 -48.76
N GLY A 34 -16.51 9.59 -49.90
CA GLY A 34 -17.72 10.42 -49.97
C GLY A 34 -18.50 10.18 -51.26
N PHE A 35 -19.44 9.26 -51.17
CA PHE A 35 -20.74 9.17 -51.83
C PHE A 35 -20.96 9.63 -53.30
N SER A 36 -21.57 8.70 -54.02
CA SER A 36 -22.19 8.81 -55.34
C SER A 36 -23.12 10.01 -55.53
N GLN A 37 -23.12 10.55 -56.77
CA GLN A 37 -24.31 10.90 -57.58
C GLN A 37 -23.77 11.46 -58.92
N SER A 38 -23.76 10.68 -59.99
CA SER A 38 -24.82 10.47 -60.98
C SER A 38 -24.94 11.58 -62.04
N LEU A 39 -25.26 11.11 -63.25
CA LEU A 39 -25.94 11.81 -64.35
C LEU A 39 -25.10 12.56 -65.39
N THR A 40 -24.76 11.77 -66.41
CA THR A 40 -25.21 11.92 -67.81
C THR A 40 -24.83 13.14 -68.65
N ARG A 41 -24.67 12.79 -69.94
CA ARG A 41 -25.05 13.52 -71.15
C ARG A 41 -23.97 14.45 -71.75
N THR A 42 -23.36 13.98 -72.84
CA THR A 42 -23.61 14.42 -74.25
C THR A 42 -23.03 15.81 -74.52
N THR A 43 -22.26 16.11 -75.56
CA THR A 43 -22.43 15.79 -76.98
C THR A 43 -21.37 16.61 -77.78
N PHE A 44 -21.20 16.27 -79.07
CA PHE A 44 -20.57 17.07 -80.15
C PHE A 44 -19.06 17.34 -80.02
N ARG A 45 -18.18 16.59 -80.71
CA ARG A 45 -17.94 16.60 -82.18
C ARG A 45 -17.92 18.02 -82.76
N ARG A 46 -16.72 18.60 -82.91
CA ARG A 46 -16.42 19.64 -83.91
C ARG A 46 -15.28 19.15 -84.81
N PRO A 47 -15.46 19.13 -86.14
CA PRO A 47 -14.41 18.81 -87.10
C PRO A 47 -13.74 20.10 -87.59
N THR A 48 -12.42 20.12 -87.70
CA THR A 48 -11.71 21.04 -88.60
C THR A 48 -10.71 20.25 -89.44
N PRO A 49 -10.69 20.44 -90.76
CA PRO A 49 -10.05 19.52 -91.69
C PRO A 49 -8.59 19.93 -91.91
N ARG A 50 -7.65 19.06 -91.55
CA ARG A 50 -6.30 19.11 -92.13
C ARG A 50 -5.97 17.72 -92.68
N PRO A 51 -5.74 17.57 -93.99
CA PRO A 51 -5.30 16.31 -94.55
C PRO A 51 -3.84 16.10 -94.13
N GLN A 52 -3.61 15.22 -93.15
CA GLN A 52 -2.28 14.73 -92.84
C GLN A 52 -2.15 13.32 -93.40
N PHE A 53 -1.26 13.21 -94.39
CA PHE A 53 -0.99 12.00 -95.15
C PHE A 53 -0.44 10.87 -94.24
N PRO A 54 -0.82 9.59 -94.44
CA PRO A 54 -0.52 8.49 -93.52
C PRO A 54 0.96 8.07 -93.44
N TYR A 55 1.85 8.66 -94.24
CA TYR A 55 3.22 8.16 -94.44
C TYR A 55 4.27 8.84 -93.55
N LEU A 56 3.87 9.78 -92.68
CA LEU A 56 4.79 10.49 -91.77
C LEU A 56 4.53 10.22 -90.28
N SER A 57 3.74 9.20 -89.94
CA SER A 57 3.67 8.71 -88.56
C SER A 57 4.88 7.82 -88.27
N SER A 58 5.85 8.37 -87.54
CA SER A 58 6.94 7.63 -86.90
C SER A 58 6.36 6.41 -86.20
N THR A 59 6.90 5.23 -86.49
CA THR A 59 6.51 3.97 -85.86
C THR A 59 6.55 4.16 -84.35
N HIS A 60 5.38 4.08 -83.72
CA HIS A 60 5.26 3.95 -82.28
C HIS A 60 6.22 2.85 -81.81
N ARG A 61 7.32 3.25 -81.17
CA ARG A 61 8.07 2.38 -80.27
C ARG A 61 7.04 1.79 -79.32
N LYS A 62 6.78 0.49 -79.44
CA LYS A 62 6.08 -0.25 -78.38
C LYS A 62 6.82 0.06 -77.07
N PRO A 63 6.14 0.45 -75.98
CA PRO A 63 6.83 0.58 -74.72
C PRO A 63 7.42 -0.80 -74.42
N ALA A 64 8.72 -0.85 -74.10
CA ALA A 64 9.34 -2.07 -73.62
C ALA A 64 8.51 -2.55 -72.43
N VAL A 65 7.93 -3.75 -72.50
CA VAL A 65 7.37 -4.41 -71.34
C VAL A 65 8.56 -4.67 -70.41
N VAL A 66 8.81 -3.73 -69.50
CA VAL A 66 9.83 -3.86 -68.48
C VAL A 66 9.40 -5.05 -67.62
N ARG A 67 10.09 -6.17 -67.76
CA ARG A 67 9.89 -7.34 -66.90
C ARG A 67 10.37 -6.94 -65.50
N TYR A 68 9.47 -6.44 -64.66
CA TYR A 68 9.80 -5.86 -63.35
C TYR A 68 10.43 -6.84 -62.36
N VAL A 69 10.57 -8.12 -62.71
CA VAL A 69 11.29 -9.13 -61.93
C VAL A 69 12.04 -10.04 -62.90
N SER A 70 13.38 -9.95 -62.90
CA SER A 70 14.24 -10.96 -63.54
C SER A 70 14.21 -12.25 -62.71
N THR A 71 14.44 -13.40 -63.33
CA THR A 71 14.54 -14.69 -62.61
C THR A 71 15.65 -14.66 -61.54
N GLU A 72 16.71 -13.88 -61.76
CA GLU A 72 17.79 -13.64 -60.79
C GLU A 72 17.32 -12.83 -59.59
N THR A 73 16.56 -11.75 -59.80
CA THR A 73 16.00 -10.96 -58.69
C THR A 73 15.00 -11.78 -57.87
N LYS A 74 14.21 -12.67 -58.49
CA LYS A 74 13.32 -13.59 -57.77
C LYS A 74 14.09 -14.58 -56.89
N ASN A 75 15.17 -15.17 -57.41
CA ASN A 75 15.98 -16.13 -56.65
C ASN A 75 16.77 -15.46 -55.53
N TRP A 76 17.31 -14.26 -55.78
CA TRP A 76 17.95 -13.42 -54.77
C TRP A 76 16.97 -13.06 -53.65
N LEU A 77 15.78 -12.55 -53.99
CA LEU A 77 14.76 -12.18 -53.02
C LEU A 77 14.33 -13.40 -52.19
N LYS A 78 14.14 -14.56 -52.82
CA LYS A 78 13.84 -15.82 -52.12
C LYS A 78 14.96 -16.19 -51.13
N SER A 79 16.22 -16.07 -51.53
CA SER A 79 17.35 -16.33 -50.64
C SER A 79 17.41 -15.35 -49.48
N GLU A 80 17.07 -14.09 -49.72
CA GLU A 80 17.12 -13.03 -48.71
C GLU A 80 15.99 -13.17 -47.70
N PHE A 81 14.79 -13.55 -48.16
CA PHE A 81 13.67 -13.92 -47.28
C PHE A 81 13.98 -15.14 -46.41
N ILE A 82 14.65 -16.17 -46.96
CA ILE A 82 15.07 -17.34 -46.18
C ILE A 82 16.08 -16.93 -45.10
N LYS A 83 17.04 -16.06 -45.41
CA LYS A 83 18.00 -15.55 -44.43
C LYS A 83 17.30 -14.68 -43.38
N ALA A 84 16.43 -13.76 -43.78
CA ALA A 84 15.65 -12.92 -42.88
C ALA A 84 14.79 -13.77 -41.93
N GLY A 85 14.11 -14.80 -42.44
CA GLY A 85 13.35 -15.74 -41.61
C GLY A 85 14.22 -16.45 -40.57
N LYS A 86 15.43 -16.89 -40.94
CA LYS A 86 16.38 -17.48 -39.99
C LYS A 86 16.79 -16.49 -38.90
N TYR A 87 17.14 -15.25 -39.26
CA TYR A 87 17.50 -14.22 -38.28
C TYR A 87 16.33 -13.84 -37.37
N ILE A 88 15.11 -13.76 -37.90
CA ILE A 88 13.90 -13.52 -37.09
C ILE A 88 13.72 -14.64 -36.07
N ILE A 89 13.90 -15.91 -36.45
CA ILE A 89 13.82 -17.03 -35.52
C ILE A 89 14.90 -16.92 -34.43
N PHE A 90 16.15 -16.62 -34.80
CA PHE A 90 17.22 -16.43 -33.82
C PHE A 90 16.95 -15.27 -32.85
N ILE A 91 16.48 -14.13 -33.35
CA ILE A 91 16.11 -12.99 -32.53
C ILE A 91 14.94 -13.35 -31.62
N TYR A 92 13.91 -14.01 -32.15
CA TYR A 92 12.74 -14.44 -31.38
C TYR A 92 13.14 -15.38 -30.24
N VAL A 93 13.96 -16.40 -30.52
CA VAL A 93 14.47 -17.32 -29.50
C VAL A 93 15.35 -16.57 -28.48
N GLY A 94 16.23 -15.70 -28.94
CA GLY A 94 17.11 -14.90 -28.07
C GLY A 94 16.33 -13.98 -27.14
N VAL A 95 15.30 -13.30 -27.65
CA VAL A 95 14.43 -12.41 -26.85
C VAL A 95 13.63 -13.23 -25.83
N ASN A 96 13.03 -14.36 -26.22
CA ASN A 96 12.29 -15.21 -25.28
C ASN A 96 13.21 -15.76 -24.19
N LEU A 97 14.40 -16.26 -24.54
CA LEU A 97 15.39 -16.75 -23.58
C LEU A 97 15.79 -15.63 -22.59
N PHE A 98 16.05 -14.42 -23.09
CA PHE A 98 16.36 -13.26 -22.25
C PHE A 98 15.20 -12.94 -21.30
N LEU A 99 13.95 -12.93 -21.78
CA LEU A 99 12.77 -12.71 -20.95
C LEU A 99 12.58 -13.80 -19.89
N PHE A 100 12.84 -15.07 -20.22
CA PHE A 100 12.78 -16.18 -19.24
C PHE A 100 13.84 -16.04 -18.15
N VAL A 101 15.07 -15.66 -18.52
CA VAL A 101 16.14 -15.41 -17.55
C VAL A 101 15.81 -14.21 -16.68
N ALA A 102 15.37 -13.10 -17.27
CA ALA A 102 14.97 -11.90 -16.55
C ALA A 102 13.80 -12.20 -15.58
N TRP A 103 12.81 -12.97 -16.02
CA TRP A 103 11.71 -13.42 -15.18
C TRP A 103 12.19 -14.31 -14.02
N GLY A 104 13.11 -15.24 -14.27
CA GLY A 104 13.72 -16.07 -13.21
C GLY A 104 14.49 -15.24 -12.17
N VAL A 105 15.30 -14.27 -12.62
CA VAL A 105 16.02 -13.34 -11.72
C VAL A 105 15.04 -12.52 -10.90
N HIS A 106 13.97 -12.02 -11.53
CA HIS A 106 12.94 -11.27 -10.82
C HIS A 106 12.21 -12.14 -9.78
N GLN A 107 11.92 -13.41 -10.09
CA GLN A 107 11.30 -14.34 -9.14
C GLN A 107 12.22 -14.70 -7.97
N GLU A 108 13.54 -14.74 -8.17
CA GLU A 108 14.51 -14.94 -7.08
C GLU A 108 14.64 -13.68 -6.22
N TRP A 109 14.68 -12.50 -6.83
CA TRP A 109 14.64 -11.23 -6.10
C TRP A 109 13.38 -11.13 -5.22
N LEU A 110 12.21 -11.48 -5.78
CA LEU A 110 10.97 -11.57 -5.01
C LEU A 110 11.00 -12.66 -3.94
N ASN A 111 11.75 -13.75 -4.13
CA ASN A 111 11.93 -14.80 -3.12
C ASN A 111 12.66 -14.26 -1.88
N HIS A 112 13.65 -13.40 -2.09
CA HIS A 112 14.40 -12.74 -1.02
C HIS A 112 13.57 -11.71 -0.26
N GLN A 113 12.66 -11.02 -0.95
CA GLN A 113 11.77 -10.07 -0.29
C GLN A 113 10.59 -10.77 0.41
N PHE A 114 9.96 -11.73 -0.26
CA PHE A 114 8.77 -12.44 0.18
C PHE A 114 9.05 -13.96 0.20
N PRO A 115 9.80 -14.45 1.20
CA PRO A 115 10.07 -15.87 1.34
C PRO A 115 8.77 -16.64 1.51
N SER A 116 8.66 -17.76 0.79
CA SER A 116 7.45 -18.58 0.72
C SER A 116 7.72 -19.97 1.30
N PRO A 117 6.76 -20.61 1.99
CA PRO A 117 6.97 -21.90 2.65
C PRO A 117 7.53 -22.99 1.72
N GLY A 118 8.48 -23.77 2.24
CA GLY A 118 9.13 -24.85 1.51
C GLY A 118 8.20 -26.01 1.10
N GLU A 119 7.01 -26.07 1.69
CA GLU A 119 5.99 -27.09 1.39
C GLU A 119 5.10 -26.73 0.20
N TRP A 120 4.97 -25.45 -0.13
CA TRP A 120 4.08 -25.02 -1.22
C TRP A 120 4.61 -25.44 -2.58
N ARG A 121 3.73 -25.82 -3.49
CA ARG A 121 4.09 -26.05 -4.89
C ARG A 121 4.61 -24.75 -5.52
N TRP A 122 5.51 -24.90 -6.49
CA TRP A 122 6.16 -23.78 -7.18
C TRP A 122 5.17 -22.73 -7.72
N ARG A 123 4.06 -23.15 -8.35
CA ARG A 123 3.05 -22.22 -8.88
C ARG A 123 2.42 -21.37 -7.77
N THR A 124 2.13 -21.96 -6.62
CA THR A 124 1.56 -21.27 -5.46
C THR A 124 2.54 -20.25 -4.90
N ARG A 125 3.84 -20.58 -4.85
CA ARG A 125 4.90 -19.63 -4.46
C ARG A 125 5.03 -18.45 -5.43
N VAL A 126 4.97 -18.70 -6.73
CA VAL A 126 5.04 -17.65 -7.75
C VAL A 126 3.85 -16.70 -7.61
N ILE A 127 2.62 -17.23 -7.47
CA ILE A 127 1.42 -16.40 -7.29
C ILE A 127 1.55 -15.59 -6.00
N TYR A 128 1.95 -16.21 -4.89
CA TYR A 128 2.13 -15.53 -3.61
C TYR A 128 3.11 -14.37 -3.69
N ARG A 129 4.28 -14.58 -4.29
CA ARG A 129 5.27 -13.51 -4.47
C ARG A 129 4.73 -12.36 -5.32
N MET A 130 4.03 -12.68 -6.41
CA MET A 130 3.42 -11.67 -7.27
C MET A 130 2.29 -10.92 -6.54
N THR A 131 1.49 -11.57 -5.69
CA THR A 131 0.47 -10.88 -4.89
C THR A 131 1.08 -9.99 -3.83
N MET A 132 2.09 -10.47 -3.11
CA MET A 132 2.79 -9.67 -2.09
C MET A 132 3.49 -8.46 -2.70
N ASP A 133 4.14 -8.60 -3.86
CA ASP A 133 4.75 -7.47 -4.58
C ASP A 133 3.71 -6.39 -4.94
N ASN A 134 2.52 -6.81 -5.37
CA ASN A 134 1.42 -5.88 -5.66
C ASN A 134 0.85 -5.19 -4.40
N GLU A 135 0.89 -5.85 -3.24
CA GLU A 135 0.40 -5.30 -1.97
C GLU A 135 1.42 -4.39 -1.29
N GLU A 136 2.67 -4.84 -1.17
CA GLU A 136 3.76 -4.19 -0.46
C GLU A 136 4.61 -3.24 -1.32
N GLY A 137 4.38 -3.20 -2.65
CA GLY A 137 5.17 -2.42 -3.61
C GLY A 137 5.65 -1.07 -3.04
N GLU A 138 6.97 -0.99 -2.88
CA GLU A 138 7.77 -0.03 -2.09
C GLU A 138 6.99 1.07 -1.33
N GLU A 139 6.88 0.91 0.00
CA GLU A 139 6.65 2.01 0.94
C GLU A 139 7.83 3.01 0.89
N GLY A 140 7.80 3.92 -0.09
CA GLY A 140 8.79 4.96 -0.33
C GLY A 140 8.26 5.99 -1.35
N LEU A 141 9.04 7.01 -1.66
CA LEU A 141 8.70 8.20 -2.47
C LEU A 141 8.22 7.91 -3.92
N GLU A 142 7.99 6.65 -4.31
CA GLU A 142 7.94 6.22 -5.70
C GLU A 142 6.76 5.28 -6.03
N ARG A 143 5.66 5.31 -5.26
CA ARG A 143 4.40 4.68 -5.70
C ARG A 143 3.73 5.52 -6.80
N LEU A 144 4.29 5.51 -8.01
CA LEU A 144 3.67 6.10 -9.21
C LEU A 144 2.35 5.40 -9.58
N ILE A 145 2.14 4.17 -9.11
CA ILE A 145 1.00 3.32 -9.43
C ILE A 145 0.26 2.97 -8.14
N PRO A 146 -1.04 3.32 -7.99
CA PRO A 146 -1.83 2.92 -6.83
C PRO A 146 -2.02 1.41 -6.81
N VAL A 147 -2.19 0.84 -5.61
CA VAL A 147 -2.48 -0.58 -5.42
C VAL A 147 -3.71 -0.98 -6.23
N ASN A 148 -3.56 -2.03 -7.04
CA ASN A 148 -4.68 -2.60 -7.78
C ASN A 148 -5.36 -3.70 -6.94
N TRP A 149 -6.35 -3.28 -6.13
CA TRP A 149 -7.14 -4.16 -5.29
C TRP A 149 -7.86 -5.27 -6.06
N GLN A 150 -8.19 -5.07 -7.35
CA GLN A 150 -8.82 -6.11 -8.16
C GLN A 150 -7.86 -7.28 -8.40
N ASN A 151 -6.62 -6.97 -8.79
CA ASN A 151 -5.58 -7.97 -9.02
C ASN A 151 -5.23 -8.71 -7.72
N LEU A 152 -5.17 -7.99 -6.59
CA LEU A 152 -4.98 -8.61 -5.27
C LEU A 152 -6.10 -9.57 -4.93
N GLY A 153 -7.36 -9.19 -5.17
CA GLY A 153 -8.51 -10.05 -4.89
C GLY A 153 -8.45 -11.34 -5.71
N ILE A 154 -8.14 -11.24 -7.01
CA ILE A 154 -7.97 -12.40 -7.89
C ILE A 154 -6.83 -13.29 -7.39
N GLY A 155 -5.68 -12.70 -7.06
CA GLY A 155 -4.52 -13.45 -6.60
C GLY A 155 -4.73 -14.15 -5.25
N TYR A 156 -5.33 -13.46 -4.27
CA TYR A 156 -5.68 -14.06 -2.98
C TYR A 156 -6.74 -15.15 -3.10
N ARG A 157 -7.72 -14.99 -3.99
CA ARG A 157 -8.70 -16.03 -4.30
C ARG A 157 -8.02 -17.27 -4.88
N GLU A 158 -7.15 -17.12 -5.88
CA GLU A 158 -6.41 -18.25 -6.47
C GLU A 158 -5.48 -18.91 -5.43
N LEU A 159 -4.86 -18.15 -4.53
CA LEU A 159 -4.04 -18.71 -3.45
C LEU A 159 -4.87 -19.56 -2.48
N LEU A 160 -5.98 -19.04 -1.98
CA LEU A 160 -6.84 -19.76 -1.04
C LEU A 160 -7.42 -21.03 -1.68
N GLU A 161 -7.91 -20.96 -2.92
CA GLU A 161 -8.39 -22.13 -3.66
C GLU A 161 -7.33 -23.23 -3.76
N ARG A 162 -6.05 -22.86 -3.96
CA ARG A 162 -4.94 -23.82 -4.09
C ARG A 162 -4.45 -24.35 -2.75
N LEU A 163 -4.40 -23.52 -1.72
CA LEU A 163 -3.97 -23.88 -0.37
C LEU A 163 -5.00 -24.74 0.34
N GLU A 164 -6.27 -24.67 -0.06
CA GLU A 164 -7.37 -25.37 0.58
C GLU A 164 -7.80 -26.61 -0.21
N ASP A 165 -7.41 -26.74 -1.48
CA ASP A 165 -7.64 -27.94 -2.27
C ASP A 165 -6.76 -29.11 -1.77
N PRO A 166 -7.38 -30.23 -1.29
CA PRO A 166 -6.65 -31.41 -0.84
C PRO A 166 -5.75 -32.05 -1.90
N LYS A 167 -6.05 -31.84 -3.19
CA LYS A 167 -5.26 -32.38 -4.32
C LYS A 167 -4.00 -31.57 -4.60
N LEU A 168 -3.94 -30.32 -4.12
CA LEU A 168 -2.87 -29.38 -4.40
C LEU A 168 -1.94 -29.21 -3.21
N ASP A 169 -2.06 -28.09 -2.49
CA ASP A 169 -1.23 -27.73 -1.33
C ASP A 169 -2.00 -27.92 0.01
N GLY A 170 -3.31 -28.16 -0.07
CA GLY A 170 -4.20 -28.42 1.06
C GLY A 170 -4.23 -29.86 1.56
N LYS A 171 -3.27 -30.69 1.16
CA LYS A 171 -3.13 -32.05 1.68
C LYS A 171 -2.96 -32.03 3.20
N ASP A 172 -3.65 -32.90 3.95
CA ASP A 172 -3.59 -33.01 5.41
C ASP A 172 -4.27 -31.87 6.20
N ILE A 173 -5.08 -31.05 5.52
CA ILE A 173 -6.02 -30.13 6.18
C ILE A 173 -7.33 -30.87 6.43
N GLU A 174 -7.85 -30.80 7.65
CA GLU A 174 -9.12 -31.43 8.03
C GLU A 174 -10.23 -30.37 8.19
N GLU A 175 -11.42 -30.66 7.67
CA GLU A 175 -12.61 -29.86 7.99
C GLU A 175 -12.98 -30.14 9.45
N GLN A 176 -13.25 -29.10 10.22
CA GLN A 176 -13.55 -29.24 11.64
C GLN A 176 -15.01 -29.72 11.83
N ASP A 177 -15.19 -30.96 12.29
CA ASP A 177 -16.53 -31.54 12.56
C ASP A 177 -17.14 -31.08 13.91
N GLU A 178 -16.32 -30.74 14.90
CA GLU A 178 -16.75 -30.35 16.25
C GLU A 178 -16.60 -28.84 16.48
N GLY A 179 -17.74 -28.14 16.51
CA GLY A 179 -17.80 -26.69 16.76
C GLY A 179 -18.22 -25.85 15.56
N GLY A 180 -18.96 -26.44 14.61
CA GLY A 180 -19.58 -25.75 13.48
C GLY A 180 -20.55 -24.66 13.91
N ILE A 181 -20.01 -23.52 14.35
CA ILE A 181 -20.72 -22.25 14.27
C ILE A 181 -20.81 -21.98 12.77
N LEU A 182 -21.88 -22.48 12.14
CA LEU A 182 -22.38 -21.92 10.90
C LEU A 182 -22.77 -20.49 11.23
N VAL A 183 -21.80 -19.57 11.19
CA VAL A 183 -22.08 -18.15 11.38
C VAL A 183 -22.97 -17.77 10.19
N PRO A 184 -24.25 -17.40 10.42
CA PRO A 184 -25.19 -17.16 9.34
C PRO A 184 -24.65 -16.06 8.42
N GLY A 185 -24.49 -16.38 7.13
CA GLY A 185 -23.96 -15.47 6.11
C GLY A 185 -22.45 -15.57 5.81
N VAL A 186 -21.68 -16.33 6.62
CA VAL A 186 -20.20 -16.38 6.53
C VAL A 186 -19.69 -17.69 5.90
N GLY A 187 -20.43 -18.81 6.03
CA GLY A 187 -20.08 -20.11 5.42
C GLY A 187 -19.42 -21.11 6.37
N LYS A 188 -18.67 -22.08 5.82
CA LYS A 188 -18.01 -23.16 6.60
C LYS A 188 -17.02 -22.57 7.64
N ALA A 189 -16.94 -23.23 8.80
CA ALA A 189 -15.96 -22.91 9.84
C ALA A 189 -14.51 -23.09 9.34
N GLY A 190 -13.56 -22.53 10.09
CA GLY A 190 -12.12 -22.71 9.86
C GLY A 190 -11.70 -24.18 9.83
N TYR A 191 -10.46 -24.40 9.38
CA TYR A 191 -9.91 -25.73 9.19
C TYR A 191 -9.07 -26.14 10.41
N ASP A 192 -8.78 -27.43 10.56
CA ASP A 192 -7.71 -27.89 11.45
C ASP A 192 -6.41 -27.99 10.64
N ILE A 193 -5.46 -27.10 10.96
CA ILE A 193 -4.15 -26.99 10.31
C ILE A 193 -3.00 -27.44 11.23
N THR A 194 -3.31 -28.08 12.37
CA THR A 194 -2.30 -28.51 13.36
C THR A 194 -1.27 -29.48 12.81
N LYS A 195 -1.63 -30.26 11.78
CA LYS A 195 -0.73 -31.24 11.12
C LYS A 195 0.29 -30.59 10.17
N LYS A 196 0.13 -29.31 9.85
CA LYS A 196 1.01 -28.56 8.93
C LYS A 196 2.21 -27.96 9.65
N SER A 197 3.31 -27.72 8.93
CA SER A 197 4.46 -26.99 9.48
C SER A 197 4.09 -25.56 9.89
N GLU A 198 4.90 -24.98 10.78
CA GLU A 198 4.76 -23.59 11.20
C GLU A 198 4.87 -22.62 10.01
N GLU A 199 5.81 -22.85 9.09
CA GLU A 199 5.97 -22.03 7.88
C GLU A 199 4.69 -22.00 7.05
N TRP A 200 4.09 -23.19 6.83
CA TRP A 200 2.84 -23.30 6.09
C TRP A 200 1.70 -22.55 6.79
N ARG A 201 1.57 -22.73 8.11
CA ARG A 201 0.53 -22.05 8.91
C ARG A 201 0.68 -20.53 8.86
N ARG A 202 1.91 -20.01 8.96
CA ARG A 202 2.18 -18.57 8.86
C ARG A 202 1.91 -18.01 7.48
N GLY A 203 2.31 -18.72 6.43
CA GLY A 203 1.96 -18.36 5.05
C GLY A 203 0.45 -18.32 4.85
N TYR A 204 -0.28 -19.32 5.35
CA TYR A 204 -1.74 -19.38 5.24
C TYR A 204 -2.42 -18.25 6.02
N TYR A 205 -1.96 -17.94 7.23
CA TYR A 205 -2.41 -16.77 7.99
C TYR A 205 -2.22 -15.46 7.20
N GLY A 206 -1.03 -15.24 6.63
CA GLY A 206 -0.75 -14.06 5.82
C GLY A 206 -1.67 -13.93 4.61
N VAL A 207 -1.94 -15.03 3.91
CA VAL A 207 -2.88 -15.07 2.78
C VAL A 207 -4.31 -14.77 3.23
N LEU A 208 -4.77 -15.31 4.36
CA LEU A 208 -6.10 -15.01 4.90
C LEU A 208 -6.24 -13.55 5.34
N MET A 209 -5.22 -12.98 6.01
CA MET A 209 -5.22 -11.58 6.40
C MET A 209 -5.18 -10.65 5.18
N GLY A 210 -4.36 -10.94 4.18
CA GLY A 210 -4.30 -10.17 2.93
C GLY A 210 -5.61 -10.26 2.13
N ALA A 211 -6.25 -11.43 2.11
CA ALA A 211 -7.59 -11.61 1.54
C ALA A 211 -8.65 -10.81 2.31
N ALA A 212 -8.60 -10.79 3.64
CA ALA A 212 -9.49 -9.99 4.47
C ALA A 212 -9.32 -8.49 4.20
N ASN A 213 -8.08 -7.98 4.25
CA ASN A 213 -7.76 -6.59 3.93
C ASN A 213 -8.23 -6.20 2.52
N THR A 214 -8.02 -7.07 1.54
CA THR A 214 -8.51 -6.87 0.17
C THR A 214 -10.03 -6.86 0.11
N ALA A 215 -10.71 -7.73 0.86
CA ALA A 215 -12.16 -7.78 0.96
C ALA A 215 -12.74 -6.49 1.55
N GLU A 216 -12.08 -5.87 2.54
CA GLU A 216 -12.51 -4.58 3.09
C GLU A 216 -12.53 -3.47 2.03
N HIS A 217 -11.50 -3.43 1.17
CA HIS A 217 -11.40 -2.45 0.10
C HIS A 217 -12.32 -2.76 -1.10
N LEU A 218 -12.66 -4.04 -1.29
CA LEU A 218 -13.54 -4.52 -2.36
C LEU A 218 -15.01 -4.69 -1.94
N ASP A 219 -15.39 -4.40 -0.69
CA ASP A 219 -16.76 -4.63 -0.18
C ASP A 219 -17.82 -3.85 -0.98
N ASP A 220 -17.50 -2.64 -1.42
CA ASP A 220 -18.37 -1.81 -2.27
C ASP A 220 -18.19 -2.07 -3.78
N TRP A 221 -17.56 -3.19 -4.18
CA TRP A 221 -17.37 -3.55 -5.58
C TRP A 221 -18.33 -4.65 -6.03
N VAL A 222 -18.69 -4.59 -7.30
CA VAL A 222 -19.60 -5.53 -7.97
C VAL A 222 -18.92 -6.18 -9.16
N ASN A 223 -19.19 -7.47 -9.38
CA ASN A 223 -18.81 -8.18 -10.59
C ASN A 223 -19.96 -8.13 -11.59
N ASP A 224 -19.65 -7.78 -12.84
CA ASP A 224 -20.59 -7.88 -13.95
C ASP A 224 -20.61 -9.32 -14.48
N THR A 225 -21.69 -10.06 -14.24
CA THR A 225 -21.80 -11.47 -14.64
C THR A 225 -21.74 -11.69 -16.16
N THR A 226 -21.96 -10.64 -16.95
CA THR A 226 -21.92 -10.74 -18.42
C THR A 226 -20.53 -10.60 -19.01
N ARG A 227 -19.64 -9.85 -18.34
CA ARG A 227 -18.29 -9.52 -18.83
C ARG A 227 -17.17 -10.01 -17.93
N ASP A 228 -17.51 -10.43 -16.71
CA ASP A 228 -16.58 -10.79 -15.63
C ASP A 228 -15.56 -9.66 -15.35
N ILE A 229 -16.09 -8.44 -15.21
CA ILE A 229 -15.30 -7.23 -14.93
C ILE A 229 -15.81 -6.61 -13.63
N TRP A 230 -14.88 -6.29 -12.74
CA TRP A 230 -15.20 -5.70 -11.45
C TRP A 230 -15.33 -4.18 -11.56
N PHE A 231 -16.40 -3.62 -10.99
CA PHE A 231 -16.69 -2.20 -10.96
C PHE A 231 -17.04 -1.73 -9.55
N PRO A 232 -16.68 -0.50 -9.17
CA PRO A 232 -17.23 0.11 -7.97
C PRO A 232 -18.75 0.27 -8.07
N LYS A 233 -19.48 -0.09 -7.01
CA LYS A 233 -20.96 -0.01 -6.94
C LYS A 233 -21.49 1.41 -7.21
N ASN A 234 -20.71 2.45 -6.87
CA ASN A 234 -21.08 3.84 -7.12
C ASN A 234 -21.05 4.27 -8.60
N GLN A 235 -20.48 3.46 -9.50
CA GLN A 235 -20.47 3.66 -10.95
C GLN A 235 -21.53 2.82 -11.67
N MET A 236 -22.09 1.81 -11.00
CA MET A 236 -23.15 0.96 -11.52
C MET A 236 -24.42 1.78 -11.81
N ARG A 237 -25.04 1.53 -12.97
CA ARG A 237 -26.30 2.18 -13.35
C ARG A 237 -27.48 1.32 -12.90
N GLY A 238 -28.35 1.86 -12.08
CA GLY A 238 -29.55 1.14 -11.65
C GLY A 238 -30.54 2.00 -10.87
N PRO A 239 -31.70 1.44 -10.48
CA PRO A 239 -32.68 2.13 -9.65
C PRO A 239 -32.08 2.62 -8.31
N SER A 240 -31.14 1.86 -7.72
CA SER A 240 -30.47 2.26 -6.48
C SER A 240 -29.46 3.40 -6.68
N ASN A 241 -29.01 3.62 -7.92
CA ASN A 241 -28.05 4.65 -8.29
C ASN A 241 -28.44 5.31 -9.63
N PRO A 242 -29.44 6.21 -9.63
CA PRO A 242 -29.95 6.81 -10.86
C PRO A 242 -28.96 7.76 -11.53
N LYS A 243 -27.96 8.27 -10.79
CA LYS A 243 -26.90 9.15 -11.29
C LYS A 243 -25.53 8.57 -10.90
N PRO A 244 -25.03 7.57 -11.66
CA PRO A 244 -23.74 6.97 -11.37
C PRO A 244 -22.61 7.99 -11.50
N LYS A 245 -21.54 7.80 -10.71
CA LYS A 245 -20.33 8.60 -10.86
C LYS A 245 -19.72 8.39 -12.25
N PRO A 246 -19.19 9.44 -12.90
CA PRO A 246 -18.60 9.32 -14.22
C PRO A 246 -17.37 8.40 -14.18
N ILE A 247 -17.27 7.53 -15.18
CA ILE A 247 -16.11 6.65 -15.38
C ILE A 247 -14.96 7.42 -16.05
N LYS A 248 -13.74 6.96 -15.85
CA LYS A 248 -12.56 7.51 -16.54
C LYS A 248 -12.70 7.31 -18.06
N VAL A 249 -12.21 8.27 -18.83
CA VAL A 249 -12.26 8.22 -20.30
C VAL A 249 -11.46 7.02 -20.78
N GLY A 250 -12.08 6.17 -21.61
CA GLY A 250 -11.47 4.94 -22.14
C GLY A 250 -11.80 3.66 -21.35
N SER A 251 -12.45 3.76 -20.19
CA SER A 251 -12.93 2.58 -19.44
C SER A 251 -14.19 1.97 -20.07
N PRO A 252 -14.45 0.66 -19.87
CA PRO A 252 -15.68 0.02 -20.37
C PRO A 252 -16.93 0.67 -19.77
N PRO A 253 -18.09 0.61 -20.47
CA PRO A 253 -19.32 1.22 -19.98
C PRO A 253 -19.77 0.59 -18.65
N PRO A 254 -20.38 1.38 -17.74
CA PRO A 254 -20.79 0.89 -16.43
C PRO A 254 -21.85 -0.20 -16.58
N PRO A 255 -21.76 -1.27 -15.78
CA PRO A 255 -22.74 -2.36 -15.81
C PRO A 255 -24.10 -1.89 -15.28
N LYS A 256 -25.13 -2.63 -15.65
CA LYS A 256 -26.47 -2.47 -15.08
C LYS A 256 -26.58 -3.23 -13.76
N GLU A 257 -27.33 -2.68 -12.82
CA GLU A 257 -27.55 -3.28 -11.50
C GLU A 257 -28.15 -4.70 -11.56
N GLU A 258 -29.01 -4.98 -12.52
CA GLU A 258 -29.62 -6.32 -12.72
C GLU A 258 -28.61 -7.44 -13.02
N ASN A 259 -27.44 -7.10 -13.56
CA ASN A 259 -26.41 -8.07 -13.96
C ASN A 259 -25.21 -8.08 -13.01
N CYS A 260 -25.32 -7.41 -11.86
CA CYS A 260 -24.23 -7.23 -10.92
C CYS A 260 -24.39 -8.16 -9.71
N GLU A 261 -23.32 -8.85 -9.36
CA GLU A 261 -23.18 -9.58 -8.09
C GLU A 261 -22.05 -8.97 -7.24
N LYS A 262 -21.85 -9.42 -5.99
CA LYS A 262 -20.71 -8.96 -5.19
C LYS A 262 -19.40 -9.39 -5.85
N ALA A 263 -18.43 -8.49 -5.96
CA ALA A 263 -17.16 -8.79 -6.62
C ALA A 263 -16.30 -9.80 -5.84
N TYR A 264 -16.34 -9.67 -4.51
CA TYR A 264 -15.51 -10.44 -3.59
C TYR A 264 -16.33 -10.95 -2.42
N ASP A 265 -15.80 -11.96 -1.74
CA ASP A 265 -16.37 -12.46 -0.50
C ASP A 265 -16.32 -11.38 0.60
N PRO A 266 -17.28 -11.39 1.54
CA PRO A 266 -17.28 -10.44 2.65
C PRO A 266 -16.07 -10.64 3.58
N PRO A 267 -15.49 -9.57 4.16
CA PRO A 267 -14.32 -9.68 5.04
C PRO A 267 -14.56 -10.57 6.27
N GLU A 268 -15.80 -10.62 6.76
CA GLU A 268 -16.24 -11.51 7.84
C GLU A 268 -15.85 -12.97 7.58
N LYS A 269 -15.95 -13.41 6.32
CA LYS A 269 -15.58 -14.78 5.90
C LYS A 269 -14.15 -15.11 6.26
N PHE A 270 -13.22 -14.19 6.00
CA PHE A 270 -11.80 -14.42 6.19
C PHE A 270 -11.41 -14.25 7.67
N TYR A 271 -11.91 -13.22 8.34
CA TYR A 271 -11.61 -13.02 9.76
C TYR A 271 -12.17 -14.13 10.64
N MET A 272 -13.44 -14.50 10.47
CA MET A 272 -14.04 -15.60 11.23
C MET A 272 -13.34 -16.93 10.95
N ARG A 273 -12.85 -17.12 9.73
CA ARG A 273 -12.04 -18.29 9.39
C ARG A 273 -10.73 -18.32 10.17
N ILE A 274 -10.03 -17.20 10.33
CA ILE A 274 -8.81 -17.13 11.16
C ILE A 274 -9.15 -17.45 12.63
N LEU A 275 -10.23 -16.86 13.16
CA LEU A 275 -10.60 -17.01 14.57
C LEU A 275 -11.04 -18.44 14.92
N THR A 276 -11.65 -19.15 13.97
CA THR A 276 -12.16 -20.52 14.18
C THR A 276 -11.17 -21.61 13.79
N THR A 277 -10.14 -21.32 12.99
CA THR A 277 -9.14 -22.30 12.54
C THR A 277 -8.25 -22.74 13.71
N LYS A 278 -8.09 -24.06 13.88
CA LYS A 278 -7.21 -24.65 14.90
C LYS A 278 -5.78 -24.73 14.39
N GLY A 279 -4.83 -24.21 15.17
CA GLY A 279 -3.39 -24.27 14.87
C GLY A 279 -2.73 -22.91 14.64
N PHE A 280 -3.50 -21.81 14.64
CA PHE A 280 -2.94 -20.45 14.70
C PHE A 280 -2.50 -20.06 16.10
N THR A 281 -1.52 -19.16 16.17
CA THR A 281 -1.01 -18.61 17.43
C THR A 281 -2.01 -17.62 18.01
N GLU A 282 -1.84 -17.27 19.29
CA GLU A 282 -2.73 -16.29 19.94
C GLU A 282 -2.60 -14.91 19.32
N LYS A 283 -1.37 -14.45 19.04
CA LYS A 283 -1.14 -13.19 18.35
C LYS A 283 -1.89 -13.11 17.03
N GLN A 284 -1.83 -14.16 16.21
CA GLN A 284 -2.53 -14.22 14.93
C GLN A 284 -4.05 -14.09 15.09
N ARG A 285 -4.63 -14.76 16.09
CA ARG A 285 -6.07 -14.68 16.37
C ARG A 285 -6.46 -13.30 16.93
N VAL A 286 -5.65 -12.75 17.82
CA VAL A 286 -5.84 -11.40 18.38
C VAL A 286 -5.77 -10.34 17.29
N ASP A 287 -4.74 -10.37 16.44
CA ASP A 287 -4.57 -9.41 15.35
C ASP A 287 -5.75 -9.46 14.36
N ALA A 288 -6.24 -10.66 14.02
CA ALA A 288 -7.42 -10.83 13.18
C ALA A 288 -8.70 -10.30 13.86
N ALA A 289 -8.89 -10.56 15.16
CA ALA A 289 -10.04 -10.03 15.91
C ALA A 289 -10.01 -8.50 15.98
N LEU A 290 -8.84 -7.90 16.23
CA LEU A 290 -8.66 -6.46 16.30
C LEU A 290 -8.87 -5.79 14.94
N ALA A 291 -8.36 -6.37 13.86
CA ALA A 291 -8.59 -5.89 12.51
C ALA A 291 -10.09 -5.94 12.14
N TYR A 292 -10.76 -7.05 12.46
CA TYR A 292 -12.20 -7.18 12.23
C TYR A 292 -13.02 -6.17 13.04
N ALA A 293 -12.68 -5.98 14.31
CA ALA A 293 -13.34 -4.99 15.17
C ALA A 293 -13.16 -3.55 14.62
N ALA A 294 -11.96 -3.21 14.16
CA ALA A 294 -11.69 -1.91 13.53
C ALA A 294 -12.50 -1.71 12.24
N TRP A 295 -12.68 -2.75 11.44
CA TRP A 295 -13.55 -2.70 10.26
C TRP A 295 -15.03 -2.51 10.62
N LEU A 296 -15.53 -3.18 11.68
CA LEU A 296 -16.89 -2.98 12.17
C LEU A 296 -17.12 -1.54 12.68
N ASP A 297 -16.13 -0.95 13.33
CA ASP A 297 -16.13 0.47 13.72
C ASP A 297 -16.20 1.38 12.48
N PHE A 298 -15.43 1.07 11.44
CA PHE A 298 -15.49 1.78 10.16
C PHE A 298 -16.87 1.66 9.49
N LYS A 299 -17.52 0.50 9.58
CA LYS A 299 -18.89 0.26 9.09
C LYS A 299 -19.98 0.86 9.98
N LYS A 300 -19.60 1.47 11.11
CA LYS A 300 -20.50 2.14 12.07
C LYS A 300 -21.47 1.18 12.75
N THR A 301 -21.00 -0.02 13.08
CA THR A 301 -21.73 -1.01 13.88
C THR A 301 -21.00 -1.22 15.23
N PRO A 302 -21.06 -0.23 16.14
CA PRO A 302 -20.21 -0.21 17.34
C PRO A 302 -20.53 -1.34 18.32
N GLU A 303 -21.77 -1.81 18.37
CA GLU A 303 -22.15 -2.92 19.26
C GLU A 303 -21.46 -4.22 18.85
N ALA A 304 -21.40 -4.49 17.54
CA ALA A 304 -20.70 -5.67 17.01
C ALA A 304 -19.18 -5.54 17.21
N ALA A 305 -18.62 -4.35 16.99
CA ALA A 305 -17.21 -4.08 17.22
C ALA A 305 -16.84 -4.29 18.70
N MET A 306 -17.68 -3.83 19.63
CA MET A 306 -17.50 -4.01 21.07
C MET A 306 -17.44 -5.49 21.47
N GLU A 307 -18.32 -6.33 20.91
CA GLU A 307 -18.27 -7.78 21.17
C GLU A 307 -16.99 -8.42 20.60
N MET A 308 -16.51 -7.97 19.44
CA MET A 308 -15.23 -8.43 18.90
C MET A 308 -14.03 -7.99 19.74
N TYR A 309 -14.03 -6.77 20.28
CA TYR A 309 -12.97 -6.31 21.20
C TYR A 309 -12.96 -7.10 22.51
N LYS A 310 -14.12 -7.42 23.07
CA LYS A 310 -14.22 -8.31 24.23
C LYS A 310 -13.67 -9.70 23.91
N TRP A 311 -14.05 -10.25 22.76
CA TRP A 311 -13.54 -11.55 22.33
C TRP A 311 -12.01 -11.54 22.14
N ALA A 312 -11.44 -10.45 21.62
CA ALA A 312 -9.99 -10.28 21.52
C ALA A 312 -9.30 -10.28 22.90
N ILE A 313 -9.93 -9.71 23.93
CA ILE A 313 -9.45 -9.75 25.33
C ILE A 313 -9.55 -11.16 25.91
N ASP A 314 -10.64 -11.88 25.64
CA ASP A 314 -10.79 -13.27 26.08
C ASP A 314 -9.70 -14.17 25.45
N ILE A 315 -9.36 -13.94 24.17
CA ILE A 315 -8.27 -14.66 23.50
C ILE A 315 -6.92 -14.29 24.13
N SER A 316 -6.66 -13.00 24.40
CA SER A 316 -5.37 -12.54 24.94
C SER A 316 -5.12 -12.97 26.39
N THR A 317 -6.17 -13.28 27.14
CA THR A 317 -6.09 -13.78 28.52
C THR A 317 -6.15 -15.31 28.62
N SER A 318 -6.45 -16.01 27.52
CA SER A 318 -6.66 -17.47 27.54
C SER A 318 -5.43 -18.30 27.94
N SER A 319 -4.22 -17.80 27.65
CA SER A 319 -2.95 -18.42 28.06
C SER A 319 -2.38 -17.89 29.38
N ASP A 320 -2.97 -16.83 29.96
CA ASP A 320 -2.48 -16.26 31.20
C ASP A 320 -3.01 -17.08 32.41
N PRO A 321 -2.14 -17.73 33.20
CA PRO A 321 -2.57 -18.52 34.35
C PRO A 321 -3.10 -17.66 35.51
N SER A 322 -2.83 -16.36 35.48
CA SER A 322 -3.34 -15.36 36.41
C SER A 322 -4.45 -14.57 35.76
N SER A 323 -5.68 -15.09 35.81
CA SER A 323 -6.92 -14.40 35.39
C SER A 323 -7.24 -13.11 36.19
N SER A 324 -6.24 -12.56 36.90
CA SER A 324 -6.29 -11.38 37.76
C SER A 324 -5.68 -10.13 37.11
N SER A 325 -5.15 -10.23 35.89
CA SER A 325 -4.47 -9.11 35.21
C SER A 325 -5.43 -8.01 34.72
N ILE A 326 -6.71 -8.31 34.56
CA ILE A 326 -7.74 -7.36 34.10
C ILE A 326 -9.00 -7.43 34.98
N ASP A 327 -9.61 -6.27 35.27
CA ASP A 327 -10.93 -6.22 35.92
C ASP A 327 -12.04 -6.42 34.86
N PRO A 328 -12.91 -7.43 35.00
CA PRO A 328 -13.95 -7.74 34.01
C PRO A 328 -15.00 -6.64 33.82
N ASN A 329 -15.21 -5.76 34.82
CA ASN A 329 -16.23 -4.72 34.72
C ASN A 329 -15.66 -3.42 34.13
N THR A 330 -14.47 -3.02 34.55
CA THR A 330 -13.86 -1.75 34.18
C THR A 330 -12.88 -1.88 33.01
N HIS A 331 -12.47 -3.09 32.67
CA HIS A 331 -11.45 -3.41 31.66
C HIS A 331 -10.11 -2.70 31.92
N THR A 332 -9.83 -2.33 33.17
CA THR A 332 -8.54 -1.74 33.55
C THR A 332 -7.54 -2.80 33.95
N LEU A 333 -6.27 -2.57 33.62
CA LEU A 333 -5.17 -3.48 33.95
C LEU A 333 -4.77 -3.34 35.43
N ASN A 334 -4.59 -4.47 36.10
CA ASN A 334 -4.11 -4.52 37.48
C ASN A 334 -2.57 -4.56 37.50
N ILE A 335 -1.95 -3.55 38.13
CA ILE A 335 -0.49 -3.40 38.20
C ILE A 335 0.11 -4.41 39.19
N ASP A 336 -0.65 -4.80 40.22
CA ASP A 336 -0.16 -5.70 41.28
C ASP A 336 -0.10 -7.17 40.84
N ALA A 337 -0.71 -7.51 39.70
CA ALA A 337 -0.73 -8.86 39.14
C ALA A 337 0.53 -9.24 38.36
N GLY A 338 1.44 -8.29 38.10
CA GLY A 338 2.64 -8.48 37.27
C GLY A 338 2.54 -7.81 35.89
N PRO A 339 3.63 -7.83 35.09
CA PRO A 339 3.67 -7.15 33.81
C PRO A 339 2.76 -7.85 32.77
N PRO A 340 1.82 -7.14 32.12
CA PRO A 340 0.88 -7.74 31.17
C PRO A 340 1.57 -8.21 29.89
N SER A 341 0.94 -9.14 29.17
CA SER A 341 1.37 -9.62 27.86
C SER A 341 1.27 -8.52 26.77
N GLU A 342 2.06 -8.65 25.70
CA GLU A 342 2.00 -7.72 24.56
C GLU A 342 0.62 -7.73 23.90
N ASN A 343 0.03 -8.92 23.73
CA ASN A 343 -1.32 -9.08 23.18
C ASN A 343 -2.38 -8.38 24.04
N LEU A 344 -2.27 -8.45 25.38
CA LEU A 344 -3.17 -7.77 26.29
C LEU A 344 -3.03 -6.23 26.22
N LEU A 345 -1.79 -5.73 26.12
CA LEU A 345 -1.52 -4.29 25.95
C LEU A 345 -2.13 -3.76 24.64
N ASN A 346 -1.97 -4.50 23.53
CA ASN A 346 -2.50 -4.09 22.23
C ASN A 346 -4.03 -4.14 22.18
N THR A 347 -4.64 -5.21 22.70
CA THR A 347 -6.10 -5.35 22.76
C THR A 347 -6.75 -4.30 23.65
N SER A 348 -6.19 -4.05 24.84
CA SER A 348 -6.68 -3.02 25.76
C SER A 348 -6.55 -1.61 25.15
N THR A 349 -5.48 -1.36 24.41
CA THR A 349 -5.29 -0.08 23.69
C THR A 349 -6.36 0.11 22.62
N ALA A 350 -6.64 -0.93 21.82
CA ALA A 350 -7.66 -0.89 20.79
C ALA A 350 -9.08 -0.70 21.36
N LEU A 351 -9.40 -1.37 22.46
CA LEU A 351 -10.67 -1.17 23.18
C LEU A 351 -10.80 0.26 23.72
N ALA A 352 -9.72 0.82 24.29
CA ALA A 352 -9.71 2.20 24.77
C ALA A 352 -9.96 3.21 23.65
N ILE A 353 -9.39 2.97 22.46
CA ILE A 353 -9.63 3.76 21.25
C ILE A 353 -11.11 3.65 20.84
N HIS A 354 -11.68 2.45 20.80
CA HIS A 354 -13.11 2.25 20.50
C HIS A 354 -14.03 3.04 21.44
N HIS A 355 -13.73 3.05 22.74
CA HIS A 355 -14.47 3.87 23.69
C HIS A 355 -14.30 5.39 23.46
N ALA A 356 -13.10 5.84 23.08
CA ALA A 356 -12.84 7.24 22.78
C ALA A 356 -13.59 7.71 21.52
N THR A 357 -13.59 6.91 20.45
CA THR A 357 -14.25 7.24 19.18
C THR A 357 -15.77 7.29 19.29
N HIS A 358 -16.36 6.47 20.16
CA HIS A 358 -17.81 6.40 20.38
C HIS A 358 -18.31 7.23 21.58
N SER A 359 -17.60 8.30 21.94
CA SER A 359 -18.00 9.28 22.98
C SER A 359 -18.10 8.73 24.42
N ASN A 360 -17.54 7.56 24.70
CA ASN A 360 -17.49 6.96 26.05
C ASN A 360 -16.18 7.33 26.77
N ILE A 361 -15.91 8.64 26.87
CA ILE A 361 -14.64 9.19 27.37
C ILE A 361 -14.36 8.75 28.82
N SER A 362 -15.38 8.71 29.67
CA SER A 362 -15.26 8.33 31.08
C SER A 362 -14.74 6.90 31.29
N LYS A 363 -14.95 6.00 30.33
CA LYS A 363 -14.42 4.63 30.37
C LYS A 363 -13.05 4.51 29.71
N SER A 364 -12.81 5.29 28.64
CA SER A 364 -11.57 5.26 27.87
C SER A 364 -10.36 5.76 28.67
N LEU A 365 -10.48 6.90 29.37
CA LEU A 365 -9.35 7.52 30.07
C LEU A 365 -8.75 6.63 31.18
N PRO A 366 -9.53 6.00 32.07
CA PRO A 366 -8.99 5.07 33.06
C PRO A 366 -8.23 3.88 32.44
N ILE A 367 -8.73 3.36 31.31
CA ILE A 367 -8.07 2.25 30.59
C ILE A 367 -6.72 2.72 30.05
N PHE A 368 -6.66 3.86 29.34
CA PHE A 368 -5.39 4.42 28.85
C PHE A 368 -4.37 4.69 29.97
N LEU A 369 -4.82 5.22 31.10
CA LEU A 369 -3.96 5.45 32.26
C LEU A 369 -3.44 4.13 32.86
N SER A 370 -4.27 3.09 32.92
CA SER A 370 -3.84 1.77 33.39
C SER A 370 -2.78 1.14 32.48
N ILE A 371 -2.95 1.25 31.16
CA ILE A 371 -1.98 0.77 30.16
C ILE A 371 -0.66 1.55 30.26
N LEU A 372 -0.72 2.88 30.37
CA LEU A 372 0.46 3.71 30.50
C LEU A 372 1.25 3.35 31.76
N ARG A 373 0.58 3.12 32.89
CA ARG A 373 1.23 2.67 34.13
C ARG A 373 1.86 1.30 33.96
N ALA A 374 1.14 0.35 33.35
CA ALA A 374 1.64 -0.99 33.10
C ALA A 374 2.91 -0.98 32.22
N ARG A 375 2.91 -0.17 31.14
CA ARG A 375 4.09 0.00 30.27
C ARG A 375 5.27 0.65 31.00
N LYS A 376 5.00 1.65 31.85
CA LYS A 376 6.06 2.26 32.68
C LYS A 376 6.66 1.30 33.71
N SER A 377 5.91 0.28 34.17
CA SER A 377 6.39 -0.77 35.07
C SER A 377 7.11 -1.93 34.37
N LEU A 378 7.21 -1.93 33.04
CA LEU A 378 7.91 -2.99 32.31
C LEU A 378 9.41 -3.03 32.67
N PRO A 379 10.00 -4.23 32.71
CA PRO A 379 11.43 -4.38 32.99
C PRO A 379 12.26 -3.69 31.90
N ALA A 380 13.31 -2.99 32.32
CA ALA A 380 14.29 -2.43 31.40
C ALA A 380 15.04 -3.58 30.68
N PRO A 381 15.38 -3.41 29.39
CA PRO A 381 16.19 -4.40 28.68
C PRO A 381 17.50 -4.61 29.43
N GLN A 382 17.87 -5.87 29.64
CA GLN A 382 19.15 -6.22 30.23
C GLN A 382 20.25 -5.71 29.30
N GLN A 383 20.97 -4.67 29.72
CA GLN A 383 22.18 -4.24 29.03
C GLN A 383 23.25 -5.30 29.28
N HIS A 384 23.31 -6.31 28.40
CA HIS A 384 24.52 -7.12 28.35
C HIS A 384 25.67 -6.18 27.97
N MET A 385 26.70 -6.10 28.82
CA MET A 385 27.91 -5.27 28.61
C MET A 385 28.65 -5.57 27.28
N ILE A 386 28.18 -6.56 26.53
CA ILE A 386 28.67 -6.96 25.21
C ILE A 386 28.17 -5.98 24.12
N ASP A 387 27.02 -5.31 24.28
CA ASP A 387 26.49 -4.34 23.30
C ASP A 387 27.18 -2.96 23.32
N THR A 388 28.04 -2.71 24.33
CA THR A 388 28.92 -1.53 24.34
C THR A 388 30.22 -1.73 23.57
N LEU A 389 30.51 -2.96 23.15
CA LEU A 389 31.52 -3.21 22.14
C LEU A 389 30.79 -3.14 20.80
N THR A 390 30.81 -1.96 20.19
CA THR A 390 30.80 -1.89 18.73
C THR A 390 31.97 -2.75 18.28
N VAL A 391 31.70 -4.02 17.98
CA VAL A 391 32.56 -4.77 17.09
C VAL A 391 32.42 -4.00 15.80
N ASP A 392 33.40 -3.14 15.51
CA ASP A 392 33.71 -2.82 14.13
C ASP A 392 33.90 -4.19 13.48
N ASP A 393 32.86 -4.67 12.79
CA ASP A 393 32.93 -5.90 12.02
C ASP A 393 34.13 -5.71 11.09
N GLU A 394 35.23 -6.43 11.38
CA GLU A 394 36.40 -6.45 10.51
C GLU A 394 35.89 -6.80 9.12
N GLU A 395 35.93 -5.82 8.20
CA GLU A 395 35.37 -5.99 6.86
C GLU A 395 35.97 -7.26 6.26
N PRO A 396 35.16 -8.28 5.98
CA PRO A 396 35.68 -9.52 5.44
C PRO A 396 36.38 -9.19 4.11
N PRO A 397 37.50 -9.86 3.81
CA PRO A 397 38.25 -9.58 2.58
C PRO A 397 37.31 -9.64 1.37
N MET A 398 37.38 -8.66 0.45
CA MET A 398 36.38 -8.43 -0.62
C MET A 398 35.94 -9.70 -1.38
N TRP A 399 36.80 -10.70 -1.55
CA TRP A 399 36.43 -11.97 -2.18
C TRP A 399 35.45 -12.80 -1.35
N LYS A 400 35.54 -12.79 -0.02
CA LYS A 400 34.54 -13.40 0.87
C LYS A 400 33.22 -12.66 0.81
N THR A 401 33.24 -11.33 0.71
CA THR A 401 32.03 -10.52 0.52
C THR A 401 31.34 -10.84 -0.80
N VAL A 402 32.11 -10.97 -1.89
CA VAL A 402 31.58 -11.37 -3.21
C VAL A 402 31.08 -12.82 -3.19
N TRP A 403 31.80 -13.75 -2.55
CA TRP A 403 31.34 -15.14 -2.44
C TRP A 403 30.13 -15.30 -1.53
N ASN A 404 30.05 -14.54 -0.43
CA ASN A 404 28.88 -14.51 0.45
C ASN A 404 27.70 -13.88 -0.29
N PHE A 405 27.90 -12.79 -1.02
CA PHE A 405 26.87 -12.19 -1.87
C PHE A 405 26.40 -13.17 -2.95
N LEU A 406 27.31 -13.88 -3.65
CA LEU A 406 26.92 -14.92 -4.61
C LEU A 406 26.19 -16.08 -3.94
N LYS A 407 26.64 -16.52 -2.77
CA LYS A 407 26.01 -17.61 -2.04
C LYS A 407 24.62 -17.21 -1.52
N GLU A 408 24.47 -15.99 -1.03
CA GLU A 408 23.21 -15.43 -0.55
C GLU A 408 22.24 -15.14 -1.69
N THR A 409 22.72 -14.77 -2.89
CA THR A 409 21.87 -14.51 -4.06
C THR A 409 21.53 -15.77 -4.87
N LEU A 410 22.33 -16.84 -4.79
CA LEU A 410 22.02 -18.11 -5.46
C LEU A 410 21.34 -19.14 -4.55
N ALA A 411 21.50 -19.05 -3.23
CA ALA A 411 20.81 -19.96 -2.31
C ALA A 411 19.42 -19.40 -2.00
N PRO A 412 18.35 -20.23 -2.05
CA PRO A 412 17.04 -19.77 -1.65
C PRO A 412 17.10 -19.33 -0.18
N PRO A 413 16.52 -18.17 0.18
CA PRO A 413 16.46 -17.73 1.55
C PRO A 413 15.65 -18.73 2.38
N GLY A 414 16.08 -18.98 3.61
CA GLY A 414 15.25 -19.70 4.58
C GLY A 414 13.99 -18.91 4.90
N TYR A 415 12.91 -19.59 5.28
CA TYR A 415 11.72 -18.92 5.80
C TYR A 415 12.10 -18.17 7.09
N PRO A 416 11.64 -16.92 7.30
CA PRO A 416 12.03 -16.14 8.46
C PRO A 416 11.58 -16.84 9.74
N PRO A 417 12.32 -16.67 10.86
CA PRO A 417 11.94 -17.27 12.13
C PRO A 417 10.55 -16.79 12.58
N ALA A 418 9.90 -17.57 13.43
CA ALA A 418 8.62 -17.23 14.03
C ALA A 418 8.71 -15.84 14.70
N PRO A 419 7.77 -14.91 14.43
CA PRO A 419 7.65 -13.72 15.25
C PRO A 419 7.27 -14.13 16.68
N SER A 420 7.51 -13.25 17.65
CA SER A 420 7.05 -13.47 19.02
C SER A 420 5.53 -13.68 19.06
N ASP A 421 5.06 -14.67 19.81
CA ASP A 421 3.63 -14.98 20.00
C ASP A 421 2.89 -13.94 20.85
N GLY A 422 3.58 -12.93 21.38
CA GLY A 422 3.01 -11.82 22.13
C GLY A 422 2.38 -12.19 23.49
N THR A 423 2.52 -13.44 23.92
CA THR A 423 2.05 -13.96 25.22
C THR A 423 3.00 -13.60 26.37
N SER A 424 4.29 -13.42 26.08
CA SER A 424 5.25 -12.90 27.05
C SER A 424 5.14 -11.39 27.21
N SER A 425 5.38 -10.88 28.42
CA SER A 425 5.46 -9.44 28.67
C SER A 425 6.61 -8.80 27.88
N PRO A 426 6.39 -7.67 27.20
CA PRO A 426 7.44 -7.01 26.44
C PRO A 426 8.50 -6.38 27.36
N LEU A 427 9.72 -6.24 26.84
CA LEU A 427 10.77 -5.46 27.49
C LEU A 427 10.62 -3.99 27.12
N ARG A 428 11.00 -3.07 28.01
CA ARG A 428 10.93 -1.63 27.78
C ARG A 428 11.96 -1.13 26.75
N ASN A 429 11.75 -1.51 25.51
CA ASN A 429 12.58 -1.22 24.34
C ASN A 429 12.21 0.14 23.73
N PRO A 430 13.01 0.69 22.79
CA PRO A 430 12.66 1.93 22.08
C PRO A 430 11.28 1.91 21.41
N LYS A 431 10.83 0.74 20.92
CA LYS A 431 9.46 0.53 20.42
C LYS A 431 8.42 0.87 21.49
N GLU A 432 8.53 0.26 22.67
CA GLU A 432 7.62 0.48 23.80
C GLU A 432 7.60 1.94 24.25
N LEU A 433 8.75 2.63 24.25
CA LEU A 433 8.81 4.06 24.58
C LEU A 433 8.03 4.92 23.58
N CYS A 434 8.08 4.58 22.30
CA CYS A 434 7.28 5.26 21.29
C CYS A 434 5.80 4.89 21.38
N GLU A 435 5.44 3.68 21.80
CA GLU A 435 4.05 3.30 22.10
C GLU A 435 3.52 4.01 23.36
N GLU A 436 4.35 4.23 24.38
CA GLU A 436 4.02 5.10 25.53
C GLU A 436 3.69 6.52 25.06
N ALA A 437 4.48 7.08 24.13
CA ALA A 437 4.22 8.40 23.56
C ALA A 437 2.89 8.47 22.77
N ILE A 438 2.52 7.40 22.06
CA ILE A 438 1.20 7.32 21.39
C ILE A 438 0.08 7.39 22.43
N LEU A 439 0.18 6.61 23.52
CA LEU A 439 -0.82 6.63 24.59
C LEU A 439 -0.94 8.01 25.25
N MET A 440 0.19 8.68 25.47
CA MET A 440 0.21 10.05 25.99
C MET A 440 -0.44 11.05 25.04
N THR A 441 -0.30 10.86 23.73
CA THR A 441 -1.00 11.67 22.73
C THR A 441 -2.52 11.47 22.80
N TYR A 442 -3.00 10.23 22.94
CA TYR A 442 -4.44 9.96 23.12
C TYR A 442 -5.00 10.53 24.42
N ILE A 443 -4.26 10.37 25.53
CA ILE A 443 -4.62 10.97 26.82
C ILE A 443 -4.68 12.50 26.70
N GLY A 444 -3.69 13.10 26.02
CA GLY A 444 -3.66 14.54 25.76
C GLY A 444 -4.88 15.03 24.98
N GLU A 445 -5.27 14.32 23.91
CA GLU A 445 -6.46 14.62 23.12
C GLU A 445 -7.75 14.54 23.96
N ILE A 446 -7.87 13.48 24.77
CA ILE A 446 -9.02 13.30 25.67
C ILE A 446 -9.10 14.42 26.71
N LEU A 447 -7.99 14.77 27.35
CA LEU A 447 -7.96 15.85 28.35
C LEU A 447 -8.26 17.22 27.72
N TYR A 448 -7.79 17.45 26.49
CA TYR A 448 -8.07 18.67 25.76
C TYR A 448 -9.55 18.80 25.36
N THR A 449 -10.20 17.69 25.01
CA THR A 449 -11.59 17.67 24.51
C THR A 449 -12.65 17.47 25.60
N SER A 450 -12.31 16.82 26.71
CA SER A 450 -13.28 16.39 27.74
C SER A 450 -13.89 17.52 28.57
N ASN A 451 -13.17 18.61 28.81
CA ASN A 451 -13.63 19.73 29.63
C ASN A 451 -13.46 21.07 28.92
N THR A 452 -14.39 21.99 29.15
CA THR A 452 -14.32 23.37 28.62
C THR A 452 -13.35 24.27 29.38
N ASP A 453 -12.78 23.79 30.49
CA ASP A 453 -11.83 24.57 31.29
C ASP A 453 -10.49 24.70 30.56
N ILE A 454 -9.94 25.92 30.58
CA ILE A 454 -8.66 26.25 29.94
C ILE A 454 -7.54 25.39 30.56
N LYS A 455 -7.59 25.11 31.87
CA LYS A 455 -6.57 24.27 32.53
C LYS A 455 -6.53 22.85 31.95
N SER A 456 -7.68 22.24 31.68
CA SER A 456 -7.76 20.91 31.07
C SER A 456 -7.18 20.91 29.65
N LYS A 457 -7.43 21.98 28.88
CA LYS A 457 -6.82 22.18 27.55
C LYS A 457 -5.30 22.32 27.63
N GLU A 458 -4.80 23.07 28.62
CA GLU A 458 -3.36 23.24 28.85
C GLU A 458 -2.68 21.94 29.29
N ASP A 459 -3.33 21.17 30.17
CA ASP A 459 -2.85 19.87 30.62
C ASP A 459 -2.78 18.89 29.44
N GLY A 460 -3.84 18.80 28.62
CA GLY A 460 -3.85 17.94 27.43
C GLY A 460 -2.75 18.29 26.42
N LEU A 461 -2.45 19.58 26.26
CA LEU A 461 -1.30 20.04 25.49
C LEU A 461 0.03 19.62 26.10
N ALA A 462 0.20 19.71 27.42
CA ALA A 462 1.43 19.31 28.09
C ALA A 462 1.75 17.82 27.85
N TRP A 463 0.74 16.94 27.96
CA TRP A 463 0.88 15.52 27.63
C TRP A 463 1.31 15.29 26.18
N THR A 464 0.73 16.03 25.24
CA THR A 464 1.07 15.90 23.81
C THR A 464 2.48 16.41 23.50
N ARG A 465 2.94 17.48 24.17
CA ARG A 465 4.32 17.97 24.05
C ARG A 465 5.32 16.91 24.53
N GLU A 466 5.07 16.31 25.69
CA GLU A 466 5.93 15.27 26.25
C GLU A 466 6.00 14.04 25.32
N ALA A 467 4.87 13.64 24.72
CA ALA A 467 4.83 12.57 23.72
C ALA A 467 5.71 12.86 22.48
N VAL A 468 5.64 14.07 21.95
CA VAL A 468 6.48 14.51 20.82
C VAL A 468 7.96 14.51 21.22
N ASP A 469 8.30 15.02 22.40
CA ASP A 469 9.68 15.04 22.89
C ASP A 469 10.25 13.63 23.05
N ILE A 470 9.49 12.68 23.59
CA ILE A 470 9.90 11.26 23.68
C ILE A 470 10.19 10.70 22.29
N SER A 471 9.26 10.89 21.34
CA SER A 471 9.39 10.37 19.97
C SER A 471 10.59 10.96 19.23
N GLU A 472 10.83 12.26 19.38
CA GLU A 472 11.99 12.94 18.81
C GLU A 472 13.32 12.44 19.41
N VAL A 473 13.35 12.23 20.74
CA VAL A 473 14.55 11.75 21.43
C VAL A 473 14.90 10.35 20.96
N GLU A 474 13.92 9.43 20.90
CA GLU A 474 14.16 8.08 20.42
C GLU A 474 14.68 8.07 18.98
N LEU A 475 14.06 8.84 18.07
CA LEU A 475 14.49 8.93 16.66
C LEU A 475 15.88 9.55 16.47
N LYS A 476 16.34 10.40 17.39
CA LYS A 476 17.67 11.05 17.35
C LYS A 476 18.77 10.22 18.01
N LYS A 477 18.46 9.12 18.71
CA LYS A 477 19.48 8.27 19.33
C LYS A 477 20.41 7.70 18.25
N ARG A 478 21.72 7.64 18.55
CA ARG A 478 22.76 7.15 17.64
C ARG A 478 22.70 5.63 17.40
N ARG A 479 21.98 4.88 18.25
CA ARG A 479 21.80 3.44 18.06
C ARG A 479 20.87 3.23 16.87
N ALA A 480 21.24 2.33 15.97
CA ALA A 480 20.36 1.91 14.89
C ALA A 480 19.09 1.31 15.52
N LEU A 481 17.97 2.02 15.38
CA LEU A 481 16.67 1.46 15.69
C LEU A 481 16.36 0.35 14.68
N ASP A 482 15.73 -0.71 15.17
CA ASP A 482 15.09 -1.69 14.31
C ASP A 482 14.08 -1.00 13.36
N LYS A 483 13.88 -1.58 12.16
CA LYS A 483 13.01 -1.03 11.12
C LYS A 483 11.57 -0.83 11.64
N GLU A 484 11.06 -1.76 12.45
CA GLU A 484 9.72 -1.67 13.03
C GLU A 484 9.65 -0.57 14.09
N SER A 485 10.62 -0.53 15.01
CA SER A 485 10.72 0.52 16.04
C SER A 485 10.76 1.91 15.41
N LYS A 486 11.55 2.08 14.34
CA LYS A 486 11.65 3.33 13.60
C LYS A 486 10.32 3.71 12.93
N LYS A 487 9.55 2.75 12.39
CA LYS A 487 8.23 2.99 11.78
C LYS A 487 7.23 3.46 12.83
N VAL A 488 7.17 2.80 13.99
CA VAL A 488 6.30 3.17 15.11
C VAL A 488 6.63 4.57 15.63
N CYS A 489 7.91 4.85 15.91
CA CYS A 489 8.33 6.17 16.39
C CYS A 489 8.04 7.30 15.39
N LYS A 490 8.23 7.06 14.08
CA LYS A 490 7.85 8.02 13.03
C LYS A 490 6.36 8.28 13.01
N SER A 491 5.55 7.23 13.07
CA SER A 491 4.08 7.34 13.13
C SER A 491 3.63 8.11 14.37
N CYS A 492 4.25 7.85 15.53
CA CYS A 492 3.96 8.57 16.77
C CYS A 492 4.29 10.05 16.64
N LEU A 493 5.48 10.39 16.13
CA LEU A 493 5.89 11.78 15.93
C LEU A 493 4.96 12.52 14.96
N GLU A 494 4.52 11.86 13.89
CA GLU A 494 3.57 12.40 12.91
C GLU A 494 2.21 12.72 13.57
N VAL A 495 1.64 11.77 14.31
CA VAL A 495 0.36 11.93 15.01
C VAL A 495 0.47 12.98 16.11
N GLY A 496 1.53 12.95 16.92
CA GLY A 496 1.76 13.91 18.01
C GLY A 496 1.91 15.35 17.53
N LEU A 497 2.72 15.59 16.49
CA LEU A 497 2.89 16.93 15.90
C LEU A 497 1.59 17.43 15.25
N GLY A 498 0.87 16.55 14.54
CA GLY A 498 -0.41 16.89 13.93
C GLY A 498 -1.47 17.25 14.97
N ASN A 499 -1.53 16.50 16.08
CA ASN A 499 -2.45 16.79 17.17
C ASN A 499 -2.08 18.10 17.89
N TRP A 500 -0.79 18.27 18.22
CA TRP A 500 -0.30 19.50 18.85
C TRP A 500 -0.61 20.75 18.00
N GLN A 501 -0.40 20.69 16.69
CA GLN A 501 -0.72 21.79 15.78
C GLN A 501 -2.20 22.13 15.80
N LYS A 502 -3.10 21.13 15.75
CA LYS A 502 -4.55 21.34 15.78
C LYS A 502 -5.00 21.97 17.10
N MET A 503 -4.54 21.44 18.23
CA MET A 503 -4.92 21.95 19.56
C MET A 503 -4.46 23.41 19.77
N VAL A 504 -3.24 23.74 19.37
CA VAL A 504 -2.70 25.11 19.51
C VAL A 504 -3.40 26.07 18.55
N ARG A 505 -3.68 25.65 17.31
CA ARG A 505 -4.43 26.46 16.35
C ARG A 505 -5.82 26.79 16.87
N ASN A 506 -6.54 25.81 17.40
CA ASN A 506 -7.85 26.02 18.01
C ASN A 506 -7.77 27.03 19.18
N LEU A 507 -6.75 26.95 20.03
CA LEU A 507 -6.56 27.94 21.12
C LEU A 507 -6.18 29.33 20.62
N ALA A 508 -5.38 29.43 19.55
CA ALA A 508 -5.03 30.70 18.93
C ALA A 508 -6.25 31.35 18.27
N GLU A 509 -7.12 30.56 17.64
CA GLU A 509 -8.42 31.01 17.10
C GLU A 509 -9.36 31.47 18.24
N ASP A 510 -9.49 30.68 19.33
CA ASP A 510 -10.24 31.07 20.53
C ASP A 510 -9.71 32.39 21.12
N GLU A 511 -8.39 32.57 21.22
CA GLU A 511 -7.77 33.81 21.72
C GLU A 511 -8.08 35.01 20.81
N LYS A 512 -8.02 34.82 19.49
CA LYS A 512 -8.36 35.86 18.50
C LYS A 512 -9.83 36.23 18.56
N MET A 513 -10.74 35.25 18.70
CA MET A 513 -12.17 35.52 18.87
C MET A 513 -12.46 36.28 20.17
N ASN A 514 -11.84 35.89 21.29
CA ASN A 514 -12.02 36.57 22.58
C ASN A 514 -11.46 38.00 22.57
N LYS A 515 -10.36 38.25 21.84
CA LYS A 515 -9.83 39.60 21.60
C LYS A 515 -10.79 40.45 20.75
N ASN A 516 -11.37 39.86 19.70
CA ASN A 516 -12.32 40.55 18.82
C ASN A 516 -13.68 40.83 19.50
N ASN A 517 -14.13 39.93 20.37
CA ASN A 517 -15.38 40.06 21.12
C ASN A 517 -15.26 40.97 22.36
N GLY A 518 -14.07 41.53 22.64
CA GLY A 518 -13.86 42.51 23.71
C GLY A 518 -13.90 41.95 25.13
N GLU A 519 -13.96 40.63 25.33
CA GLU A 519 -14.04 40.01 26.65
C GLU A 519 -12.75 40.21 27.49
N ASN A 520 -11.63 40.53 26.84
CA ASN A 520 -10.37 40.91 27.51
C ASN A 520 -10.15 42.42 27.60
N ALA A 521 -11.20 43.24 27.48
CA ALA A 521 -11.13 44.66 27.83
C ALA A 521 -11.26 44.88 29.35
N LYS A 522 -10.39 44.25 30.16
CA LYS A 522 -10.12 44.79 31.51
C LYS A 522 -9.36 46.10 31.31
N ARG A 523 -10.13 47.20 31.25
CA ARG A 523 -9.64 48.58 31.27
C ARG A 523 -8.65 48.74 32.42
N GLY A 524 -7.36 48.80 32.12
CA GLY A 524 -6.36 49.38 33.01
C GLY A 524 -6.68 50.86 33.20
N TRP A 525 -6.84 51.28 34.44
CA TRP A 525 -7.25 52.62 34.88
C TRP A 525 -6.30 53.75 34.43
N LEU A 526 -5.06 53.46 34.04
CA LEU A 526 -4.09 54.50 33.64
C LEU A 526 -3.81 54.40 32.14
N GLY A 527 -4.53 55.23 31.38
CA GLY A 527 -4.35 55.39 29.96
C GLY A 527 -3.00 56.02 29.64
N PHE A 528 -2.02 55.21 29.30
CA PHE A 528 -0.87 55.57 28.46
C PHE A 528 -0.17 54.26 28.06
N GLY A 529 -0.29 53.86 26.79
CA GLY A 529 0.40 52.67 26.28
C GLY A 529 -0.13 52.27 24.91
N GLY A 530 0.66 52.51 23.88
CA GLY A 530 0.33 52.13 22.50
C GLY A 530 0.07 50.62 22.37
N LYS A 531 -0.72 50.26 21.36
CA LYS A 531 -0.87 48.89 20.88
C LYS A 531 0.50 48.32 20.52
N LEU A 532 1.19 47.71 21.47
CA LEU A 532 2.18 46.71 21.16
C LEU A 532 1.39 45.46 20.80
N GLU A 533 1.40 45.09 19.51
CA GLU A 533 0.91 43.79 19.04
C GLU A 533 1.79 42.70 19.64
N THR A 534 1.53 42.37 20.90
CA THR A 534 2.10 41.20 21.54
C THR A 534 1.41 40.00 20.89
N THR A 535 2.19 39.24 20.13
CA THR A 535 1.78 37.97 19.53
C THR A 535 1.13 37.13 20.64
N GLY A 536 -0.05 36.57 20.37
CA GLY A 536 -0.76 35.76 21.38
C GLY A 536 0.12 34.62 21.86
N ARG A 537 -0.03 34.20 23.13
CA ARG A 537 0.77 33.08 23.69
C ARG A 537 0.66 31.84 22.79
N TRP A 538 -0.56 31.54 22.34
CA TRP A 538 -0.84 30.38 21.50
C TRP A 538 -0.38 30.56 20.05
N GLU A 539 -0.36 31.79 19.54
CA GLU A 539 0.18 32.11 18.22
C GLU A 539 1.71 31.97 18.18
N ALA A 540 2.40 32.35 19.27
CA ALA A 540 3.82 32.09 19.42
C ALA A 540 4.12 30.58 19.47
N GLU A 541 3.28 29.81 20.16
CA GLU A 541 3.41 28.35 20.23
C GLU A 541 3.12 27.68 18.87
N GLU A 542 2.16 28.18 18.10
CA GLU A 542 1.88 27.70 16.74
C GLU A 542 3.12 27.82 15.85
N GLY A 543 3.88 28.91 16.00
CA GLY A 543 5.19 29.10 15.36
C GLY A 543 6.20 28.02 15.76
N VAL A 544 6.29 27.69 17.06
CA VAL A 544 7.19 26.63 17.57
C VAL A 544 6.84 25.27 16.99
N VAL A 545 5.55 24.92 16.93
CA VAL A 545 5.09 23.66 16.36
C VAL A 545 5.38 23.59 14.87
N SER A 546 5.12 24.67 14.13
CA SER A 546 5.37 24.76 12.69
C SER A 546 6.86 24.57 12.37
N ASP A 547 7.75 25.15 13.18
CA ASP A 547 9.19 24.96 13.06
C ASP A 547 9.64 23.53 13.41
N ARG A 548 9.04 22.90 14.42
CA ARG A 548 9.28 21.49 14.75
C ARG A 548 8.83 20.56 13.62
N ILE A 549 7.65 20.78 13.05
CA ILE A 549 7.14 20.06 11.88
C ILE A 549 8.13 20.20 10.72
N ARG A 550 8.62 21.42 10.46
CA ARG A 550 9.62 21.66 9.40
C ARG A 550 10.90 20.87 9.61
N ARG A 551 11.42 20.77 10.85
CA ARG A 551 12.59 19.93 11.18
C ARG A 551 12.28 18.43 11.10
N ALA A 552 11.06 18.04 11.45
CA ALA A 552 10.65 16.64 11.42
C ALA A 552 10.50 16.10 9.99
N LYS A 553 10.33 16.96 8.97
CA LYS A 553 10.29 16.56 7.55
C LYS A 553 11.54 15.81 7.08
N ASP A 554 12.69 16.04 7.69
CA ASP A 554 13.92 15.33 7.34
C ASP A 554 13.89 13.85 7.79
N VAL A 555 13.01 13.52 8.75
CA VAL A 555 12.88 12.18 9.34
C VAL A 555 11.55 11.51 8.98
N LEU A 556 10.50 12.29 8.76
CA LEU A 556 9.15 11.85 8.40
C LEU A 556 8.98 11.75 6.88
N PRO A 557 8.15 10.83 6.38
CA PRO A 557 7.82 10.78 4.95
C PRO A 557 7.15 12.10 4.50
N GLU A 558 7.53 12.59 3.32
CA GLU A 558 7.29 13.98 2.87
C GLU A 558 5.81 14.37 2.62
N ARG A 559 4.85 13.47 2.79
CA ARG A 559 3.42 13.79 2.75
C ARG A 559 2.63 12.98 3.79
N ARG A 560 2.17 13.69 4.83
CA ARG A 560 0.93 13.41 5.61
C ARG A 560 0.70 14.39 6.77
N ILE A 561 1.66 15.27 7.09
CA ILE A 561 1.45 16.29 8.14
C ILE A 561 0.52 17.39 7.59
N GLY A 562 -0.79 17.22 7.82
CA GLY A 562 -1.83 18.17 7.41
C GLY A 562 -3.03 17.58 6.66
N GLU A 563 -3.02 16.27 6.32
CA GLU A 563 -4.07 15.63 5.51
C GLU A 563 -4.73 14.43 6.22
N VAL A 564 -4.79 14.46 7.56
CA VAL A 564 -5.58 13.48 8.35
C VAL A 564 -7.10 13.68 8.15
N GLU A 565 -7.51 14.70 7.39
CA GLU A 565 -8.91 15.01 7.12
C GLU A 565 -9.54 14.21 5.97
N ASP A 566 -8.75 13.54 5.12
CA ASP A 566 -9.27 12.96 3.85
C ASP A 566 -9.14 11.43 3.72
N ARG A 567 -9.10 10.70 4.85
CA ARG A 567 -9.47 9.26 4.88
C ARG A 567 -10.97 9.02 5.11
N ARG A 568 -11.77 10.09 5.17
CA ARG A 568 -13.22 9.98 4.94
C ARG A 568 -13.44 10.13 3.44
N PRO A 569 -14.06 9.15 2.73
CA PRO A 569 -14.62 9.48 1.42
C PRO A 569 -15.55 10.69 1.61
N PRO A 570 -15.59 11.64 0.66
CA PRO A 570 -16.41 12.84 0.79
C PRO A 570 -17.84 12.43 1.12
N PRO A 571 -18.53 13.16 2.03
CA PRO A 571 -19.92 12.86 2.32
C PRO A 571 -20.71 12.81 1.00
N PRO A 572 -21.63 11.84 0.83
CA PRO A 572 -22.51 11.87 -0.33
C PRO A 572 -23.18 13.24 -0.35
N SER A 573 -23.07 13.93 -1.48
CA SER A 573 -23.62 15.27 -1.67
C SER A 573 -25.08 15.25 -1.26
N THR A 574 -25.39 15.78 -0.09
CA THR A 574 -26.76 16.11 0.29
C THR A 574 -27.15 17.26 -0.60
N GLY A 575 -27.89 16.92 -1.67
CA GLY A 575 -28.62 17.90 -2.44
C GLY A 575 -29.58 18.63 -1.51
N GLY A 576 -29.19 19.85 -1.14
CA GLY A 576 -29.99 20.76 -0.34
C GLY A 576 -29.79 22.16 -0.88
N LYS A 577 -30.50 22.50 -1.97
CA LYS A 577 -30.73 23.89 -2.33
C LYS A 577 -31.68 24.48 -1.29
N THR A 578 -31.26 25.57 -0.65
CA THR A 578 -32.19 26.56 -0.10
C THR A 578 -31.64 27.94 -0.45
N TRP A 579 -32.28 28.51 -1.49
CA TRP A 579 -32.27 29.88 -2.01
C TRP A 579 -30.93 30.56 -2.29
#